data_AF-E9J443-F1
#
_entry.id   AF-E9J443-F1
#
_cell.length_a   1.000
_cell.length_b   1.000
_cell.length_c   1.000
_cell.angle_alpha   90.00
_cell.angle_beta   90.00
_cell.angle_gamma   90.00
#
_symmetry.space_group_name_H-M   'P 1'
#
loop_
_entity.id
_entity.type
_entity.pdbx_description
1 polymer ?
#
loop_
_entity_poly.entity_id
_entity_poly.type
_entity_poly.pdbx_seq_one_letter_code
_entity_poly.pdbx_strand_id
1 'polypeptide(L)'
;MRSEQLNIKKEVHDKLNFTEQQLMLLTQEMKDKIHHMVEDVEQKVSKALNEEIRRLAVLIDEFSVPFHPEPLVLNVYKREIHTHVENGLGSNLRARLSTALALNIENSQREMTERMSSLLPENKRQMSLNILPRREPFEILYRLNCDNLCADFQENLEFRFSWGFTAIINRFAGKQSQRLAIANYPQEVRCTADV
;
A
#
# COMPACT_ATOMS: atom_id res chain seq x y z
N MET A 1 -18.90 -64.77 -12.09
CA MET A 1 -18.58 -64.95 -10.65
C MET A 1 -17.16 -64.53 -10.27
N ARG A 2 -16.11 -65.38 -10.19
CA ARG A 2 -14.79 -64.98 -9.65
C ARG A 2 -13.97 -64.05 -10.56
N SER A 3 -13.97 -64.30 -11.88
CA SER A 3 -13.32 -63.44 -12.88
C SER A 3 -13.97 -62.05 -12.96
N GLU A 4 -15.29 -62.01 -12.82
CA GLU A 4 -16.11 -60.80 -12.85
C GLU A 4 -15.84 -59.89 -11.65
N GLN A 5 -15.71 -60.46 -10.45
CA GLN A 5 -15.30 -59.71 -9.25
C GLN A 5 -13.88 -59.14 -9.37
N LEU A 6 -12.95 -59.89 -9.98
CA LEU A 6 -11.59 -59.40 -10.23
C LEU A 6 -11.60 -58.21 -11.20
N ASN A 7 -12.46 -58.25 -12.22
CA ASN A 7 -12.57 -57.18 -13.20
C ASN A 7 -13.15 -55.90 -12.58
N ILE A 8 -14.21 -56.03 -11.76
CA ILE A 8 -14.79 -54.90 -11.02
C ILE A 8 -13.77 -54.28 -10.06
N LYS A 9 -13.01 -55.11 -9.33
CA LYS A 9 -11.97 -54.62 -8.42
C LYS A 9 -10.90 -53.82 -9.17
N LYS A 10 -10.48 -54.31 -10.35
CA LYS A 10 -9.52 -53.63 -11.21
C LYS A 10 -10.07 -52.30 -11.71
N GLU A 11 -11.29 -52.27 -12.22
CA GLU A 11 -11.94 -51.04 -12.71
C GLU A 11 -12.06 -49.97 -11.61
N VAL A 12 -12.45 -50.37 -10.39
CA VAL A 12 -12.51 -49.45 -9.25
C VAL A 12 -11.13 -48.92 -8.88
N HIS A 13 -10.11 -49.78 -8.89
CA HIS A 13 -8.74 -49.38 -8.59
C HIS A 13 -8.17 -48.40 -9.65
N ASP A 14 -8.41 -48.68 -10.93
CA ASP A 14 -7.98 -47.83 -12.04
C ASP A 14 -8.67 -46.46 -11.97
N LYS A 15 -9.97 -46.41 -11.67
CA LYS A 15 -10.71 -45.16 -11.45
C LYS A 15 -10.17 -44.38 -10.25
N LEU A 16 -9.87 -45.06 -9.14
CA LEU A 16 -9.33 -44.42 -7.94
C LEU A 16 -7.96 -43.78 -8.22
N ASN A 17 -7.04 -44.52 -8.85
CA ASN A 17 -5.72 -44.02 -9.21
C ASN A 17 -5.82 -42.82 -10.17
N PHE A 18 -6.74 -42.87 -11.14
CA PHE A 18 -6.98 -41.75 -12.05
C PHE A 18 -7.46 -40.51 -11.28
N THR A 19 -8.47 -40.65 -10.42
CA THR A 19 -8.99 -39.53 -9.61
C THR A 19 -7.92 -38.95 -8.69
N GLU A 20 -7.09 -39.78 -8.07
CA GLU A 20 -5.97 -39.35 -7.23
C GLU A 20 -4.95 -38.51 -8.01
N GLN A 21 -4.57 -38.97 -9.20
CA GLN A 21 -3.67 -38.22 -10.10
C GLN A 21 -4.28 -36.88 -10.53
N GLN A 22 -5.57 -36.85 -10.89
CA GLN A 22 -6.26 -35.62 -11.25
C GLN A 22 -6.35 -34.64 -10.07
N LEU A 23 -6.56 -35.14 -8.84
CA LEU A 23 -6.56 -34.31 -7.64
C LEU A 23 -5.17 -33.72 -7.34
N MET A 24 -4.10 -34.50 -7.53
CA MET A 24 -2.73 -33.99 -7.37
C MET A 24 -2.41 -32.90 -8.39
N LEU A 25 -2.76 -33.11 -9.66
CA LEU A 25 -2.56 -32.11 -10.72
C LEU A 25 -3.34 -30.83 -10.43
N LEU A 26 -4.63 -30.95 -10.12
CA LEU A 26 -5.48 -29.82 -9.79
C LEU A 26 -4.93 -29.05 -8.57
N THR A 27 -4.46 -29.76 -7.54
CA THR A 27 -3.85 -29.13 -6.36
C THR A 27 -2.62 -28.30 -6.73
N GLN A 28 -1.76 -28.84 -7.60
CA GLN A 28 -0.57 -28.12 -8.04
C GLN A 28 -0.94 -26.89 -8.88
N GLU A 29 -1.82 -27.04 -9.87
CA GLU A 29 -2.31 -25.92 -10.69
C GLU A 29 -2.92 -24.80 -9.84
N MET A 30 -3.69 -25.16 -8.81
CA MET A 30 -4.29 -24.19 -7.91
C MET A 30 -3.26 -23.49 -7.03
N LYS A 31 -2.23 -24.19 -6.55
CA LYS A 31 -1.10 -23.56 -5.83
C LYS A 31 -0.38 -22.56 -6.70
N ASP A 32 -0.06 -22.95 -7.93
CA ASP A 32 0.64 -22.07 -8.88
C ASP A 32 -0.22 -20.84 -9.18
N LYS A 33 -1.54 -21.01 -9.39
CA LYS A 33 -2.45 -19.90 -9.62
C LYS A 33 -2.56 -18.96 -8.41
N ILE A 34 -2.55 -19.49 -7.19
CA ILE A 34 -2.53 -18.67 -5.96
C ILE A 34 -1.24 -17.85 -5.91
N HIS A 35 -0.08 -18.46 -6.21
CA HIS A 35 1.20 -17.74 -6.23
C HIS A 35 1.17 -16.56 -7.22
N HIS A 36 0.78 -16.81 -8.47
CA HIS A 36 0.69 -15.75 -9.49
C HIS A 36 -0.31 -14.65 -9.08
N MET A 37 -1.44 -15.03 -8.48
CA MET A 37 -2.43 -14.06 -8.02
C MET A 37 -1.90 -13.17 -6.88
N VAL A 38 -1.08 -13.72 -5.98
CA VAL A 38 -0.41 -12.94 -4.92
C VAL A 38 0.58 -11.97 -5.54
N GLU A 39 1.42 -12.41 -6.47
CA GLU A 39 2.38 -11.54 -7.16
C GLU A 39 1.67 -10.40 -7.92
N ASP A 40 0.58 -10.70 -8.62
CA ASP A 40 -0.25 -9.71 -9.32
C ASP A 40 -0.86 -8.68 -8.36
N VAL A 41 -1.32 -9.13 -7.18
CA VAL A 41 -1.84 -8.26 -6.13
C VAL A 41 -0.73 -7.33 -5.63
N GLU A 42 0.44 -7.87 -5.30
CA GLU A 42 1.58 -7.10 -4.81
C GLU A 42 2.02 -6.02 -5.82
N GLN A 43 2.11 -6.37 -7.09
CA GLN A 43 2.46 -5.41 -8.15
C GLN A 43 1.41 -4.30 -8.28
N LYS A 44 0.11 -4.64 -8.25
CA LYS A 44 -0.98 -3.65 -8.33
C LYS A 44 -1.00 -2.72 -7.12
N VAL A 45 -0.79 -3.26 -5.92
CA VAL A 45 -0.72 -2.48 -4.67
C VAL A 45 0.47 -1.55 -4.71
N SER A 46 1.65 -2.04 -5.08
CA SER A 46 2.88 -1.23 -5.18
C SER A 46 2.73 -0.09 -6.19
N LYS A 47 2.17 -0.38 -7.37
CA LYS A 47 1.92 0.64 -8.39
C LYS A 47 0.93 1.71 -7.91
N ALA A 48 -0.20 1.29 -7.34
CA ALA A 48 -1.20 2.22 -6.83
C ALA A 48 -0.62 3.08 -5.70
N LEU A 49 0.12 2.48 -4.77
CA LEU A 49 0.78 3.20 -3.67
C LEU A 49 1.77 4.23 -4.20
N ASN A 50 2.58 3.88 -5.21
CA ASN A 50 3.53 4.82 -5.81
C ASN A 50 2.81 6.05 -6.43
N GLU A 51 1.68 5.83 -7.08
CA GLU A 51 0.86 6.91 -7.63
C GLU A 51 0.25 7.79 -6.53
N GLU A 52 -0.22 7.18 -5.43
CA GLU A 52 -0.74 7.93 -4.29
C GLU A 52 0.35 8.73 -3.56
N ILE A 53 1.57 8.18 -3.43
CA ILE A 53 2.73 8.90 -2.87
C ILE A 53 3.04 10.16 -3.69
N ARG A 54 2.98 10.08 -5.02
CA ARG A 54 3.20 11.26 -5.90
C ARG A 54 2.12 12.32 -5.75
N ARG A 55 0.96 11.97 -5.19
CA ARG A 55 -0.18 12.87 -4.94
C ARG A 55 -0.28 13.30 -3.48
N LEU A 56 0.72 12.99 -2.64
CA LEU A 56 0.73 13.39 -1.22
C LEU A 56 0.48 14.88 -1.03
N ALA A 57 0.97 15.74 -1.91
CA ALA A 57 0.74 17.18 -1.83
C ALA A 57 -0.76 17.53 -1.76
N VAL A 58 -1.60 16.90 -2.58
CA VAL A 58 -3.05 17.14 -2.58
C VAL A 58 -3.67 16.67 -1.26
N LEU A 59 -3.26 15.49 -0.77
CA LEU A 59 -3.75 14.95 0.49
C LEU A 59 -3.34 15.80 1.70
N ILE A 60 -2.13 16.37 1.64
CA ILE A 60 -1.60 17.30 2.66
C ILE A 60 -2.34 18.63 2.60
N ASP A 61 -2.68 19.15 1.41
CA ASP A 61 -3.43 20.40 1.27
C ASP A 61 -4.86 20.31 1.87
N GLU A 62 -5.43 19.10 1.93
CA GLU A 62 -6.72 18.83 2.58
C GLU A 62 -6.64 18.81 4.13
N PHE A 63 -5.43 18.77 4.69
CA PHE A 63 -5.22 18.78 6.14
C PHE A 63 -5.46 20.18 6.71
N SER A 64 -6.57 20.34 7.44
CA SER A 64 -7.08 21.64 7.88
C SER A 64 -6.72 22.02 9.33
N VAL A 65 -5.87 21.22 10.00
CA VAL A 65 -5.45 21.53 11.38
C VAL A 65 -4.52 22.74 11.38
N PRO A 66 -4.74 23.75 12.23
CA PRO A 66 -3.87 24.92 12.31
C PRO A 66 -2.49 24.55 12.84
N PHE A 67 -1.45 25.12 12.23
CA PHE A 67 -0.06 24.91 12.64
C PHE A 67 0.29 25.76 13.86
N HIS A 68 0.96 25.14 14.84
CA HIS A 68 1.49 25.80 16.02
C HIS A 68 2.96 25.39 16.24
N PRO A 69 3.91 26.36 16.35
CA PRO A 69 5.33 26.06 16.46
C PRO A 69 5.78 25.61 17.86
N GLU A 70 4.87 25.57 18.83
CA GLU A 70 5.20 25.22 20.21
C GLU A 70 5.56 23.73 20.33
N PRO A 71 6.70 23.34 20.95
CA PRO A 71 7.24 21.97 20.87
C PRO A 71 6.26 20.85 21.26
N LEU A 72 5.44 21.08 22.29
CA LEU A 72 4.43 20.10 22.74
C LEU A 72 3.29 19.95 21.72
N VAL A 73 2.86 21.06 21.11
CA VAL A 73 1.77 21.09 20.12
C VAL A 73 2.26 20.60 18.76
N LEU A 74 3.51 20.87 18.42
CA LEU A 74 4.17 20.43 17.20
C LEU A 74 4.23 18.90 17.10
N ASN A 75 4.55 18.20 18.19
CA ASN A 75 4.55 16.74 18.20
C ASN A 75 3.15 16.14 17.98
N VAL A 76 2.12 16.80 18.50
CA VAL A 76 0.72 16.41 18.24
C VAL A 76 0.39 16.66 16.77
N TYR A 77 0.70 17.84 16.24
CA TYR A 77 0.48 18.19 14.84
C TYR A 77 1.12 17.18 13.88
N LYS A 78 2.36 16.75 14.15
CA LYS A 78 3.05 15.71 13.37
C LYS A 78 2.33 14.38 13.39
N ARG A 79 1.87 13.94 14.56
CA ARG A 79 1.12 12.68 14.68
C ARG A 79 -0.20 12.76 13.93
N GLU A 80 -0.91 13.88 14.02
CA GLU A 80 -2.18 14.10 13.33
C GLU A 80 -2.00 14.08 11.81
N ILE A 81 -0.97 14.77 11.28
CA ILE A 81 -0.72 14.76 9.83
C ILE A 81 -0.24 13.40 9.33
N HIS A 82 0.59 12.66 10.08
CA HIS A 82 0.96 11.28 9.75
C HIS A 82 -0.29 10.39 9.68
N THR A 83 -1.18 10.51 10.66
CA THR A 83 -2.44 9.74 10.73
C THR A 83 -3.38 10.10 9.57
N HIS A 84 -3.51 11.39 9.24
CA HIS A 84 -4.30 11.86 8.10
C HIS A 84 -3.78 11.29 6.78
N VAL A 85 -2.46 11.34 6.57
CA VAL A 85 -1.81 10.79 5.38
C VAL A 85 -2.00 9.27 5.30
N GLU A 86 -1.76 8.54 6.39
CA GLU A 86 -1.92 7.08 6.44
C GLU A 86 -3.35 6.66 6.11
N ASN A 87 -4.34 7.33 6.71
CA ASN A 87 -5.75 7.06 6.47
C ASN A 87 -6.16 7.39 5.04
N GLY A 88 -5.70 8.52 4.50
CA GLY A 88 -6.00 8.93 3.12
C GLY A 88 -5.42 7.96 2.10
N LEU A 89 -4.13 7.60 2.23
CA LEU A 89 -3.50 6.59 1.37
C LEU A 89 -4.22 5.24 1.47
N GLY A 90 -4.52 4.78 2.70
CA GLY A 90 -5.20 3.51 2.92
C GLY A 90 -6.63 3.48 2.36
N SER A 91 -7.35 4.60 2.43
CA SER A 91 -8.68 4.75 1.84
C SER A 91 -8.62 4.70 0.31
N ASN A 92 -7.71 5.45 -0.31
CA ASN A 92 -7.55 5.49 -1.77
C ASN A 92 -7.16 4.13 -2.34
N LEU A 93 -6.21 3.43 -1.72
CA LEU A 93 -5.83 2.07 -2.12
C LEU A 93 -7.03 1.12 -2.07
N ARG A 94 -7.80 1.17 -0.97
CA ARG A 94 -8.97 0.31 -0.79
C ARG A 94 -10.02 0.57 -1.87
N ALA A 95 -10.36 1.84 -2.10
CA ALA A 95 -11.33 2.24 -3.12
C ALA A 95 -10.92 1.78 -4.53
N ARG A 96 -9.62 1.84 -4.86
CA ARG A 96 -9.11 1.47 -6.19
C ARG A 96 -8.96 -0.03 -6.40
N LEU A 97 -8.61 -0.78 -5.38
CA LEU A 97 -8.13 -2.17 -5.54
C LEU A 97 -9.08 -3.23 -4.95
N SER A 98 -9.87 -2.91 -3.92
CA SER A 98 -10.60 -3.94 -3.17
C SER A 98 -11.62 -4.69 -4.02
N THR A 99 -12.45 -3.99 -4.79
CA THR A 99 -13.50 -4.62 -5.60
C THR A 99 -12.92 -5.50 -6.71
N ALA A 100 -11.93 -5.00 -7.44
CA ALA A 100 -11.32 -5.74 -8.54
C ALA A 100 -10.59 -6.99 -8.05
N LEU A 101 -9.92 -6.90 -6.90
CA LEU A 101 -9.24 -8.05 -6.30
C LEU A 101 -10.23 -9.07 -5.72
N ALA A 102 -11.27 -8.62 -5.03
CA ALA A 102 -12.33 -9.49 -4.52
C ALA A 102 -13.00 -10.30 -5.65
N LEU A 103 -13.33 -9.65 -6.77
CA LEU A 103 -13.92 -10.33 -7.94
C LEU A 103 -12.97 -11.37 -8.56
N ASN A 104 -11.67 -11.06 -8.68
CA ASN A 104 -10.68 -12.00 -9.21
C ASN A 104 -10.54 -13.24 -8.31
N ILE A 105 -10.56 -13.04 -6.99
CA ILE A 105 -10.47 -14.12 -6.01
C ILE A 105 -11.75 -14.95 -6.02
N GLU A 106 -12.92 -14.32 -6.04
CA GLU A 106 -14.21 -15.02 -6.11
C GLU A 106 -14.29 -15.88 -7.38
N ASN A 107 -13.87 -15.34 -8.53
CA ASN A 107 -13.82 -16.08 -9.78
C ASN A 107 -12.85 -17.28 -9.69
N SER A 108 -11.68 -17.08 -9.08
CA SER A 108 -10.70 -18.16 -8.89
C SER A 108 -11.21 -19.26 -7.95
N GLN A 109 -11.89 -18.90 -6.87
CA GLN A 109 -12.54 -19.85 -5.95
C GLN A 109 -13.68 -20.61 -6.64
N ARG A 110 -14.47 -19.92 -7.48
CA ARG A 110 -15.55 -20.54 -8.26
C ARG A 110 -15.00 -21.57 -9.24
N GLU A 111 -13.98 -21.22 -10.01
CA GLU A 111 -13.34 -22.15 -10.94
C GLU A 111 -12.76 -23.37 -10.22
N MET A 112 -12.08 -23.16 -9.08
CA MET A 112 -11.57 -24.25 -8.23
C MET A 112 -12.70 -25.18 -7.79
N THR A 113 -13.82 -24.61 -7.34
CA THR A 113 -15.02 -25.37 -6.93
C THR A 113 -15.56 -26.24 -8.06
N GLU A 114 -15.68 -25.66 -9.26
CA GLU A 114 -16.23 -26.33 -10.44
C GLU A 114 -15.33 -27.47 -10.90
N ARG A 115 -14.00 -27.25 -10.95
CA ARG A 115 -13.02 -28.28 -11.30
C ARG A 115 -12.95 -29.41 -10.27
N MET A 116 -13.04 -29.10 -8.98
CA MET A 116 -13.12 -30.15 -7.95
C MET A 116 -14.41 -30.94 -8.05
N SER A 117 -15.53 -30.29 -8.34
CA SER A 117 -16.84 -30.94 -8.44
C SER A 117 -16.93 -31.85 -9.68
N SER A 118 -16.23 -31.53 -10.77
CA SER A 118 -16.23 -32.38 -11.98
C SER A 118 -15.53 -33.72 -11.78
N LEU A 119 -14.59 -33.81 -10.82
CA LEU A 119 -13.93 -35.08 -10.43
C LEU A 119 -14.85 -36.01 -9.63
N LEU A 120 -15.99 -35.51 -9.15
CA LEU A 120 -16.96 -36.31 -8.40
C LEU A 120 -17.98 -36.99 -9.32
N PRO A 121 -18.45 -38.21 -8.94
CA PRO A 121 -19.60 -38.84 -9.57
C PRO A 121 -20.84 -37.93 -9.57
N GLU A 122 -21.62 -37.98 -10.64
CA GLU A 122 -22.75 -37.08 -10.90
C GLU A 122 -23.79 -37.05 -9.76
N ASN A 123 -24.03 -38.22 -9.15
CA ASN A 123 -24.91 -38.41 -8.00
C ASN A 123 -24.37 -37.82 -6.67
N LYS A 124 -23.13 -37.34 -6.64
CA LYS A 124 -22.47 -36.74 -5.46
C LYS A 124 -22.11 -35.28 -5.65
N ARG A 125 -22.22 -34.71 -6.87
CA ARG A 125 -21.89 -33.30 -7.16
C ARG A 125 -22.81 -32.29 -6.46
N GLN A 126 -24.08 -32.59 -6.26
CA GLN A 126 -24.97 -31.69 -5.49
C GLN A 126 -24.61 -31.66 -3.99
N MET A 127 -24.02 -32.74 -3.47
CA MET A 127 -23.64 -32.84 -2.06
C MET A 127 -22.32 -32.11 -1.76
N SER A 128 -21.44 -31.95 -2.76
CA SER A 128 -20.18 -31.21 -2.60
C SER A 128 -20.36 -29.71 -2.41
N LEU A 129 -21.44 -29.11 -2.94
CA LEU A 129 -21.76 -27.69 -2.73
C LEU A 129 -21.97 -27.34 -1.24
N ASN A 130 -22.37 -28.30 -0.42
CA ASN A 130 -22.56 -28.12 1.03
C ASN A 130 -21.28 -28.40 1.86
N ILE A 131 -20.27 -29.04 1.27
CA ILE A 131 -19.01 -29.44 1.92
C ILE A 131 -17.90 -28.43 1.60
N LEU A 132 -18.06 -27.66 0.51
CA LEU A 132 -17.11 -26.62 0.17
C LEU A 132 -17.06 -25.52 1.25
N PRO A 133 -15.85 -24.98 1.53
CA PRO A 133 -15.70 -23.91 2.51
C PRO A 133 -16.65 -22.75 2.19
N ARG A 134 -17.34 -22.26 3.23
CA ARG A 134 -18.26 -21.12 3.11
C ARG A 134 -17.53 -19.96 2.46
N ARG A 135 -18.14 -19.40 1.41
CA ARG A 135 -17.65 -18.21 0.71
C ARG A 135 -17.88 -16.99 1.59
N GLU A 136 -17.03 -16.78 2.60
CA GLU A 136 -16.96 -15.46 3.20
C GLU A 136 -16.38 -14.47 2.19
N PRO A 137 -16.89 -13.23 2.15
CA PRO A 137 -16.32 -12.19 1.31
C PRO A 137 -14.82 -12.07 1.59
N PHE A 138 -14.01 -12.10 0.55
CA PHE A 138 -12.58 -11.86 0.70
C PHE A 138 -12.34 -10.37 0.98
N GLU A 139 -11.75 -10.06 2.14
CA GLU A 139 -11.41 -8.71 2.54
C GLU A 139 -9.90 -8.48 2.54
N ILE A 140 -9.47 -7.35 1.97
CA ILE A 140 -8.07 -6.94 1.96
C ILE A 140 -7.85 -5.89 3.03
N LEU A 141 -6.91 -6.18 3.93
CA LEU A 141 -6.47 -5.29 4.98
C LEU A 141 -5.16 -4.62 4.57
N TYR A 142 -5.24 -3.34 4.22
CA TYR A 142 -4.05 -2.53 3.94
C TYR A 142 -3.46 -2.03 5.27
N ARG A 143 -2.21 -2.41 5.56
CA ARG A 143 -1.44 -1.86 6.67
C ARG A 143 -0.33 -0.98 6.10
N LEU A 144 -0.50 0.34 6.19
CA LEU A 144 0.52 1.31 5.82
C LEU A 144 1.22 1.76 7.11
N ASN A 145 2.52 2.04 7.02
CA ASN A 145 3.28 2.63 8.12
C ASN A 145 4.00 3.85 7.56
N CYS A 146 3.46 5.03 7.82
CA CYS A 146 4.01 6.28 7.32
C CYS A 146 5.38 6.61 7.91
N ASP A 147 5.68 6.18 9.14
CA ASP A 147 6.99 6.41 9.76
C ASP A 147 8.11 5.70 8.99
N ASN A 148 7.85 4.47 8.51
CA ASN A 148 8.79 3.75 7.65
C ASN A 148 8.91 4.35 6.25
N LEU A 149 7.78 4.83 5.69
CA LEU A 149 7.76 5.48 4.37
C LEU A 149 8.47 6.83 4.37
N CYS A 150 8.54 7.50 5.53
CA CYS A 150 9.16 8.81 5.71
C CYS A 150 10.47 8.74 6.54
N ALA A 151 11.08 7.57 6.70
CA ALA A 151 12.25 7.39 7.56
C ALA A 151 13.48 8.21 7.13
N ASP A 152 13.56 8.56 5.85
CA ASP A 152 14.60 9.41 5.25
C ASP A 152 14.19 10.89 5.13
N PHE A 153 12.94 11.23 5.50
CA PHE A 153 12.46 12.60 5.47
C PHE A 153 13.02 13.39 6.65
N GLN A 154 13.84 14.40 6.34
CA GLN A 154 14.25 15.41 7.32
C GLN A 154 13.40 16.66 7.16
N GLU A 155 12.53 16.88 8.14
CA GLU A 155 11.75 18.12 8.21
C GLU A 155 12.68 19.33 8.36
N ASN A 156 12.50 20.32 7.50
CA ASN A 156 13.15 21.61 7.67
C ASN A 156 12.10 22.63 8.12
N LEU A 157 11.97 22.78 9.44
CA LEU A 157 11.09 23.77 10.05
C LEU A 157 11.71 25.17 10.09
N GLU A 158 13.02 25.29 9.81
CA GLU A 158 13.64 26.57 9.47
C GLU A 158 13.25 26.92 8.03
N PHE A 159 12.02 27.43 7.86
CA PHE A 159 11.67 28.20 6.67
C PHE A 159 12.56 29.45 6.64
N ARG A 160 13.77 29.32 6.08
CA ARG A 160 14.58 30.45 5.66
C ARG A 160 13.90 31.02 4.43
N PHE A 161 12.83 31.77 4.63
CA PHE A 161 12.37 32.74 3.64
C PHE A 161 13.53 33.72 3.47
N SER A 162 14.47 33.41 2.56
CA SER A 162 15.21 34.46 1.90
C SER A 162 14.16 35.46 1.45
N TRP A 163 14.30 36.72 1.87
CA TRP A 163 13.38 37.82 1.59
C TRP A 163 13.28 38.10 0.08
N GLY A 164 12.82 37.12 -0.68
CA GLY A 164 12.62 37.11 -2.12
C GLY A 164 11.37 37.92 -2.43
N PHE A 165 11.52 38.84 -3.37
CA PHE A 165 10.52 39.79 -3.88
C PHE A 165 10.14 40.97 -2.97
N THR A 166 9.82 40.81 -1.67
CA THR A 166 9.47 41.97 -0.81
C THR A 166 10.65 42.91 -0.55
N ALA A 167 11.89 42.40 -0.45
CA ALA A 167 13.09 43.24 -0.34
C ALA A 167 13.50 43.91 -1.66
N ILE A 168 13.13 43.32 -2.82
CA ILE A 168 13.39 43.90 -4.15
C ILE A 168 12.43 45.06 -4.42
N ILE A 169 11.15 44.90 -4.06
CA ILE A 169 10.13 45.95 -4.23
C ILE A 169 10.44 47.15 -3.31
N ASN A 170 10.86 46.94 -2.06
CA ASN A 170 11.27 48.03 -1.17
C ASN A 170 12.53 48.77 -1.65
N ARG A 171 13.43 48.10 -2.40
CA ARG A 171 14.64 48.74 -2.98
C ARG A 171 14.35 49.55 -4.24
N PHE A 172 13.29 49.22 -4.98
CA PHE A 172 12.89 49.93 -6.20
C PHE A 172 11.78 50.98 -5.98
N ALA A 173 10.94 50.82 -4.95
CA ALA A 173 9.88 51.77 -4.62
C ALA A 173 10.34 52.95 -3.73
N GLY A 174 11.56 52.88 -3.17
CA GLY A 174 12.10 53.88 -2.23
C GLY A 174 13.20 54.79 -2.79
N LYS A 175 13.27 55.02 -4.11
CA LYS A 175 14.29 55.88 -4.73
C LYS A 175 13.76 57.28 -5.10
N GLN A 176 13.34 58.05 -4.10
CA GLN A 176 13.56 59.49 -4.10
C GLN A 176 13.84 59.97 -2.68
N SER A 177 14.96 60.69 -2.52
CA SER A 177 15.36 61.45 -1.33
C SER A 177 15.76 60.65 -0.09
N GLN A 178 17.06 60.33 0.04
CA GLN A 178 17.98 61.17 0.83
C GLN A 178 19.36 60.49 0.93
N ARG A 179 20.39 61.30 0.66
CA ARG A 179 21.78 61.03 1.01
C ARG A 179 21.89 60.85 2.52
N LEU A 180 22.37 59.71 3.03
CA LEU A 180 23.07 59.69 4.31
C LEU A 180 24.29 58.77 4.28
N ALA A 181 25.32 59.28 4.95
CA ALA A 181 26.73 59.00 4.82
C ALA A 181 27.16 57.57 5.15
N ILE A 182 28.18 57.14 4.41
CA ILE A 182 29.15 56.13 4.81
C ILE A 182 29.96 56.73 5.98
N ALA A 183 29.97 56.08 7.14
CA ALA A 183 30.92 56.34 8.22
C ALA A 183 31.60 55.03 8.61
N ASN A 184 32.91 54.99 8.41
CA ASN A 184 33.83 53.92 8.78
C ASN A 184 34.10 53.90 10.30
N TYR A 185 34.12 52.69 10.89
CA TYR A 185 35.05 52.04 11.86
C TYR A 185 35.95 52.89 12.83
N PRO A 186 36.37 52.38 14.03
CA PRO A 186 37.33 51.25 14.15
C PRO A 186 37.23 50.29 15.37
N GLN A 187 37.78 49.08 15.13
CA GLN A 187 38.56 48.14 15.98
C GLN A 187 38.24 47.89 17.47
N GLU A 188 38.20 46.61 17.84
CA GLU A 188 39.18 46.09 18.80
C GLU A 188 39.52 44.60 18.57
N VAL A 189 40.82 44.34 18.42
CA VAL A 189 41.47 43.04 18.34
C VAL A 189 41.90 42.66 19.76
N ARG A 190 41.59 41.44 20.22
CA ARG A 190 42.27 40.83 21.38
C ARG A 190 42.98 39.55 20.93
N CYS A 191 44.30 39.59 21.00
CA CYS A 191 45.18 38.43 21.09
C CYS A 191 45.77 38.34 22.51
N THR A 192 46.45 37.23 22.77
CA THR A 192 47.17 36.74 23.98
C THR A 192 46.35 35.79 24.86
N ALA A 193 46.86 34.66 25.34
CA ALA A 193 48.09 33.89 25.12
C ALA A 193 47.96 32.53 25.86
N ASP A 194 48.98 31.68 25.70
CA ASP A 194 49.39 30.53 26.54
C ASP A 194 48.78 29.16 26.15
N VAL A 195 49.52 28.07 25.86
CA VAL A 195 50.91 27.65 26.15
C VAL A 195 51.47 26.87 24.95
#